data_AF-A0A2C9KHG2-F1
#
_entry.id   AF-A0A2C9KHG2-F1
#
_cell.length_a   1.000
_cell.length_b   1.000
_cell.length_c   1.000
_cell.angle_alpha   90.00
_cell.angle_beta   90.00
_cell.angle_gamma   90.00
#
_symmetry.space_group_name_H-M   'P 1'
#
loop_
_entity.id
_entity.type
_entity.pdbx_description
1 polymer ?
#
loop_
_entity_poly.entity_id
_entity_poly.type
_entity_poly.pdbx_seq_one_letter_code
_entity_poly.pdbx_strand_id
1 'polypeptide(L)'
;SEWDYVSPDGTDITHSKPVMLEVEDTTTGFYFAVNFYDFNDQGHSVNYFDTSACYDNDQKNDFLVIFKGQPYHPYLDQAYNSFINSAAQLMASWTQLSPMQFQQLRLTYDDNNDVYLFVTSLGNVPPIDLFTPTMQVGLNSSANYIQVDDEEDCAAACVSTNSFICNSFDYCGGSCLLGQKHSESEGDPTATPENNPCTHYTSKPPMNMKLLSTNFIS
;
A
#
# COMPACT_ATOMS: atom_id res chain seq x y z
N SER A 1 -27.75 1.25 17.56
CA SER A 1 -26.99 2.41 18.03
C SER A 1 -27.55 3.61 17.29
N GLU A 2 -28.14 4.53 18.02
CA GLU A 2 -28.71 5.77 17.49
C GLU A 2 -27.58 6.66 16.96
N TRP A 3 -27.83 7.28 15.82
CA TRP A 3 -26.94 8.30 15.26
C TRP A 3 -27.17 9.58 16.06
N ASP A 4 -26.15 10.05 16.77
CA ASP A 4 -26.22 11.32 17.51
C ASP A 4 -25.98 12.50 16.56
N TYR A 5 -26.98 13.37 16.45
CA TYR A 5 -26.90 14.61 15.68
C TYR A 5 -26.08 15.66 16.46
N VAL A 6 -24.95 16.10 15.91
CA VAL A 6 -24.17 17.21 16.47
C VAL A 6 -24.67 18.52 15.86
N SER A 7 -25.09 19.45 16.72
CA SER A 7 -25.60 20.77 16.33
C SER A 7 -24.51 21.62 15.65
N PRO A 8 -24.85 22.45 14.65
CA PRO A 8 -23.96 23.46 14.08
C PRO A 8 -23.39 24.45 15.11
N ASP A 9 -24.01 24.56 16.28
CA ASP A 9 -23.59 25.43 17.38
C ASP A 9 -22.70 24.69 18.40
N GLY A 10 -22.22 23.49 18.07
CA GLY A 10 -21.32 22.69 18.90
C GLY A 10 -20.03 23.46 19.21
N THR A 11 -19.72 23.64 20.49
CA THR A 11 -18.62 24.49 20.95
C THR A 11 -17.23 23.88 20.77
N ASP A 12 -17.12 22.64 20.28
CA ASP A 12 -15.84 22.03 19.88
C ASP A 12 -15.54 22.32 18.40
N ILE A 13 -15.19 23.58 18.17
CA ILE A 13 -14.85 24.18 16.87
C ILE A 13 -13.57 23.61 16.24
N THR A 14 -12.81 22.79 16.96
CA THR A 14 -11.55 22.19 16.50
C THR A 14 -11.75 20.88 15.74
N HIS A 15 -12.68 20.03 16.17
CA HIS A 15 -12.96 18.73 15.53
C HIS A 15 -14.04 18.79 14.43
N SER A 16 -14.76 19.91 14.33
CA SER A 16 -15.92 20.09 13.44
C SER A 16 -15.57 20.68 12.06
N LYS A 17 -14.30 21.01 11.78
CA LYS A 17 -13.91 21.60 10.49
C LYS A 17 -13.67 20.48 9.47
N PRO A 18 -14.48 20.39 8.40
CA PRO A 18 -14.27 19.38 7.38
C PRO A 18 -12.92 19.56 6.70
N VAL A 19 -12.17 18.47 6.58
CA VAL A 19 -11.01 18.41 5.69
C VAL A 19 -11.49 17.80 4.38
N MET A 20 -11.36 18.56 3.30
CA MET A 20 -11.68 18.07 1.96
C MET A 20 -10.43 17.47 1.32
N LEU A 21 -10.52 16.21 0.93
CA LEU A 21 -9.57 15.57 0.03
C LEU A 21 -10.10 15.69 -1.38
N GLU A 22 -9.39 16.43 -2.22
CA GLU A 22 -9.62 16.47 -3.66
C GLU A 22 -8.52 15.68 -4.36
N VAL A 23 -8.94 14.79 -5.27
CA VAL A 23 -8.04 14.04 -6.13
C VAL A 23 -8.46 14.30 -7.57
N GLU A 24 -7.52 14.83 -8.34
CA GLU A 24 -7.67 15.11 -9.75
C GLU A 24 -6.54 14.41 -10.52
N ASP A 25 -6.90 13.63 -11.53
CA ASP A 25 -5.99 13.13 -12.54
C ASP A 25 -6.33 13.78 -13.89
N THR A 26 -5.50 14.74 -14.26
CA THR A 26 -5.64 15.53 -15.49
C THR A 26 -5.35 14.72 -16.76
N THR A 27 -4.74 13.54 -16.65
CA THR A 27 -4.42 12.69 -17.81
C THR A 27 -5.61 11.83 -18.22
N THR A 28 -6.39 11.37 -17.26
CA THR A 28 -7.60 10.57 -17.49
C THR A 28 -8.89 11.39 -17.39
N GLY A 29 -8.83 12.62 -16.87
CA GLY A 29 -9.99 13.44 -16.57
C GLY A 29 -10.76 12.98 -15.33
N PHE A 30 -10.16 12.12 -14.51
CA PHE A 30 -10.75 11.62 -13.28
C PHE A 30 -10.69 12.68 -12.17
N TYR A 31 -11.82 12.94 -11.52
CA TYR A 31 -11.93 13.85 -10.38
C TYR A 31 -12.84 13.23 -9.33
N PHE A 32 -12.39 13.26 -8.07
CA PHE A 32 -13.28 13.01 -6.94
C PHE A 32 -12.89 13.87 -5.74
N ALA A 33 -13.89 14.22 -4.94
CA ALA A 33 -13.73 14.97 -3.71
C ALA A 33 -14.46 14.27 -2.57
N VAL A 34 -13.81 14.16 -1.41
CA VAL A 34 -14.39 13.59 -0.18
C VAL A 34 -14.18 14.58 0.95
N ASN A 35 -15.24 14.80 1.74
CA ASN A 35 -15.16 15.57 2.97
C ASN A 35 -15.11 14.62 4.16
N PHE A 36 -14.09 14.79 5.00
CA PHE A 36 -13.94 14.10 6.27
C PHE A 36 -14.44 15.00 7.40
N TYR A 37 -15.30 14.45 8.25
CA TYR A 37 -15.89 15.12 9.42
C TYR A 37 -15.60 14.29 10.68
N ASP A 38 -15.77 14.89 11.85
CA ASP A 38 -15.74 14.18 13.14
C ASP A 38 -14.41 13.44 13.40
N PHE A 39 -13.31 14.18 13.24
CA PHE A 39 -11.99 13.66 13.59
C PHE A 39 -11.92 13.45 15.09
N ASN A 40 -11.61 12.23 15.51
CA ASN A 40 -11.17 11.99 16.88
C ASN A 40 -9.63 11.99 16.90
N ASP A 41 -9.06 12.60 17.93
CA ASP A 41 -7.61 12.53 18.18
C ASP A 41 -7.22 11.20 18.86
N GLN A 42 -8.16 10.25 18.96
CA GLN A 42 -7.91 8.93 19.54
C GLN A 42 -7.20 8.06 18.52
N GLY A 43 -5.87 8.18 18.47
CA GLY A 43 -5.03 7.33 17.64
C GLY A 43 -5.32 5.85 17.89
N HIS A 44 -5.94 5.19 16.91
CA HIS A 44 -6.08 3.74 16.90
C HIS A 44 -4.70 3.10 16.79
N SER A 45 -4.52 1.93 17.44
CA SER A 45 -3.31 1.13 17.29
C SER A 45 -3.11 0.77 15.80
N VAL A 46 -1.86 0.82 15.32
CA VAL A 46 -1.49 0.30 14.00
C VAL A 46 -1.98 -1.13 13.78
N ASN A 47 -2.11 -1.92 14.85
CA ASN A 47 -2.60 -3.30 14.80
C ASN A 47 -4.10 -3.41 14.46
N TYR A 48 -4.88 -2.33 14.46
CA TYR A 48 -6.26 -2.36 13.94
C TYR A 48 -6.30 -2.58 12.42
N PHE A 49 -5.21 -2.27 11.72
CA PHE A 49 -5.06 -2.44 10.28
C PHE A 49 -4.16 -3.63 9.94
N ASP A 50 -4.28 -4.72 10.72
CA ASP A 50 -3.48 -5.92 10.53
C ASP A 50 -3.82 -6.64 9.22
N THR A 51 -2.91 -6.52 8.25
CA THR A 51 -2.99 -7.20 6.95
C THR A 51 -2.12 -8.45 6.90
N SER A 52 -1.49 -8.88 7.99
CA SER A 52 -0.60 -10.05 8.01
C SER A 52 -1.29 -11.33 7.54
N ALA A 53 -2.61 -11.45 7.70
CA ALA A 53 -3.38 -12.58 7.18
C ALA A 53 -3.34 -12.71 5.65
N CYS A 54 -3.03 -11.63 4.93
CA CYS A 54 -2.93 -11.61 3.47
C CYS A 54 -1.57 -12.11 2.94
N TYR A 55 -0.65 -12.50 3.82
CA TYR A 55 0.72 -12.88 3.48
C TYR A 55 1.02 -14.30 3.94
N ASP A 56 1.78 -15.01 3.12
CA ASP A 56 2.34 -16.32 3.47
C ASP A 56 3.48 -16.19 4.49
N ASN A 57 3.84 -17.31 5.13
CA ASN A 57 4.81 -17.30 6.22
C ASN A 57 6.24 -16.94 5.77
N ASP A 58 6.61 -17.27 4.54
CA ASP A 58 7.90 -16.91 3.93
C ASP A 58 7.99 -15.42 3.55
N GLN A 59 6.83 -14.74 3.49
CA GLN A 59 6.72 -13.30 3.28
C GLN A 59 6.67 -12.52 4.59
N LYS A 60 6.83 -13.19 5.74
CA LYS A 60 6.82 -12.58 7.08
C LYS A 60 8.18 -12.74 7.72
N ASN A 61 8.68 -11.65 8.31
CA ASN A 61 9.89 -11.69 9.10
C ASN A 61 9.62 -11.11 10.49
N ASP A 62 9.68 -11.97 11.50
CA ASP A 62 9.55 -11.56 12.88
C ASP A 62 10.91 -11.11 13.42
N PHE A 63 10.94 -9.94 14.06
CA PHE A 63 12.12 -9.44 14.73
C PHE A 63 11.77 -8.73 16.04
N LEU A 64 12.82 -8.53 16.85
CA LEU A 64 12.72 -7.99 18.18
C LEU A 64 13.68 -6.81 18.35
N VAL A 65 13.15 -5.69 18.82
CA VAL A 65 13.92 -4.52 19.23
C VAL A 65 13.97 -4.46 20.75
N ILE A 66 15.17 -4.37 21.32
CA ILE A 66 15.39 -4.41 22.77
C ILE A 66 15.94 -3.06 23.24
N PHE A 67 15.24 -2.44 24.18
CA PHE A 67 15.69 -1.23 24.87
C PHE A 67 16.14 -1.61 26.28
N LYS A 68 17.45 -1.77 26.46
CA LYS A 68 18.02 -2.28 27.71
C LYS A 68 18.02 -1.25 28.85
N GLY A 69 17.65 -1.70 30.05
CA GLY A 69 17.70 -0.95 31.30
C GLY A 69 16.91 0.36 31.27
N GLN A 70 15.81 0.39 30.53
CA GLN A 70 15.00 1.59 30.37
C GLN A 70 13.78 1.55 31.29
N PRO A 71 13.61 2.48 32.25
CA PRO A 71 12.50 2.49 33.21
C PRO A 71 11.21 3.02 32.58
N TYR A 72 10.84 2.51 31.41
CA TYR A 72 9.69 2.97 30.64
C TYR A 72 8.39 2.28 31.05
N HIS A 73 8.43 1.17 31.79
CA HIS A 73 7.25 0.61 32.43
C HIS A 73 7.00 1.30 33.79
N PRO A 74 5.75 1.68 34.16
CA PRO A 74 4.50 1.47 33.42
C PRO A 74 4.10 2.64 32.51
N TYR A 75 4.99 3.61 32.28
CA TYR A 75 4.67 4.78 31.45
C TYR A 75 4.22 4.38 30.03
N LEU A 76 4.90 3.42 29.41
CA LEU A 76 4.52 2.89 28.09
C LEU A 76 3.19 2.14 28.08
N ASP A 77 2.70 1.66 29.22
CA ASP A 77 1.37 1.05 29.28
C ASP A 77 0.28 2.11 29.00
N GLN A 78 0.51 3.35 29.46
CA GLN A 78 -0.39 4.48 29.21
C GLN A 78 -0.22 5.06 27.80
N ALA A 79 1.01 5.04 27.28
CA ALA A 79 1.36 5.58 25.97
C ALA A 79 1.42 4.52 24.85
N TYR A 80 0.89 3.31 25.09
CA TYR A 80 1.13 2.12 24.26
C TYR A 80 0.88 2.36 22.77
N ASN A 81 -0.32 2.85 22.42
CA ASN A 81 -0.72 3.08 21.03
C ASN A 81 0.15 4.14 20.35
N SER A 82 0.42 5.25 21.05
CA SER A 82 1.29 6.30 20.53
C SER A 82 2.70 5.75 20.27
N PHE A 83 3.23 4.94 21.18
CA PHE A 83 4.56 4.37 21.06
C PHE A 83 4.66 3.45 19.84
N ILE A 84 3.77 2.46 19.71
CA ILE A 84 3.83 1.51 18.59
C ILE A 84 3.58 2.20 17.24
N ASN A 85 2.69 3.20 17.19
CA ASN A 85 2.45 3.97 15.97
C ASN A 85 3.70 4.78 15.57
N SER A 86 4.34 5.45 16.53
CA SER A 86 5.60 6.16 16.28
C SER A 86 6.73 5.20 15.89
N ALA A 87 6.80 4.01 16.50
CA ALA A 87 7.80 3.00 16.14
C ALA A 87 7.63 2.52 14.69
N ALA A 88 6.39 2.23 14.26
CA ALA A 88 6.11 1.86 12.87
C ALA A 88 6.52 2.95 11.87
N GLN A 89 6.22 4.23 12.18
CA GLN A 89 6.61 5.37 11.35
C GLN A 89 8.15 5.54 11.27
N LEU A 90 8.85 5.35 12.38
CA LEU A 90 10.32 5.42 12.40
C LEU A 90 10.96 4.29 11.59
N MET A 91 10.47 3.05 11.74
CA MET A 91 10.96 1.91 10.96
C MET A 91 10.70 2.11 9.46
N ALA A 92 9.52 2.60 9.09
CA ALA A 92 9.19 2.99 7.72
C ALA A 92 10.15 4.04 7.18
N SER A 93 10.43 5.10 7.94
CA SER A 93 11.35 6.15 7.53
C SER A 93 12.77 5.63 7.28
N TRP A 94 13.26 4.69 8.08
CA TRP A 94 14.63 4.16 7.95
C TRP A 94 14.77 3.13 6.83
N THR A 95 13.71 2.36 6.58
CA THR A 95 13.71 1.29 5.57
C THR A 95 13.17 1.75 4.22
N GLN A 96 12.56 2.94 4.16
CA GLN A 96 11.80 3.43 3.00
C GLN A 96 10.62 2.51 2.63
N LEU A 97 10.17 1.69 3.58
CA LEU A 97 8.99 0.84 3.46
C LEU A 97 7.76 1.60 3.95
N SER A 98 6.58 1.13 3.57
CA SER A 98 5.34 1.65 4.12
C SER A 98 5.24 1.31 5.61
N PRO A 99 4.72 2.20 6.48
CA PRO A 99 4.40 1.85 7.87
C PRO A 99 3.50 0.61 7.99
N MET A 100 2.65 0.36 6.98
CA MET A 100 1.78 -0.83 6.93
C MET A 100 2.52 -2.14 6.67
N GLN A 101 3.80 -2.09 6.31
CA GLN A 101 4.63 -3.30 6.25
C GLN A 101 5.14 -3.72 7.62
N PHE A 102 4.92 -2.95 8.68
CA PHE A 102 5.25 -3.34 10.06
C PHE A 102 3.96 -3.65 10.81
N GLN A 103 3.72 -4.93 11.05
CA GLN A 103 2.50 -5.45 11.65
C GLN A 103 2.75 -6.14 13.00
N GLN A 104 1.67 -6.35 13.74
CA GLN A 104 1.65 -7.09 15.00
C GLN A 104 2.62 -6.54 16.06
N LEU A 105 2.77 -5.21 16.11
CA LEU A 105 3.66 -4.53 17.05
C LEU A 105 3.16 -4.77 18.48
N ARG A 106 4.04 -5.29 19.35
CA ARG A 106 3.71 -5.51 20.76
C ARG A 106 4.87 -5.23 21.70
N LEU A 107 4.55 -4.69 22.87
CA LEU A 107 5.50 -4.45 23.96
C LEU A 107 5.41 -5.54 25.02
N THR A 108 6.56 -5.93 25.55
CA THR A 108 6.67 -6.64 26.84
C THR A 108 7.85 -6.11 27.62
N TYR A 109 7.89 -6.42 28.90
CA TYR A 109 8.87 -5.93 29.87
C TYR A 109 9.42 -7.10 30.69
N ASP A 110 10.61 -6.93 31.27
CA ASP A 110 11.16 -7.85 32.26
C ASP A 110 11.48 -7.16 33.60
N ASP A 111 11.92 -7.96 34.57
CA ASP A 111 12.27 -7.50 35.92
C ASP A 111 13.50 -6.57 35.94
N ASN A 112 14.29 -6.52 34.86
CA ASN A 112 15.48 -5.68 34.73
C ASN A 112 15.18 -4.33 34.06
N ASN A 113 13.91 -4.02 33.80
CA ASN A 113 13.46 -2.87 33.01
C ASN A 113 13.93 -2.91 31.55
N ASP A 114 14.20 -4.08 30.97
CA ASP A 114 14.36 -4.17 29.52
C ASP A 114 12.97 -4.09 28.87
N VAL A 115 12.87 -3.26 27.82
CA VAL A 115 11.66 -3.18 26.99
C VAL A 115 11.89 -3.93 25.70
N TYR A 116 10.93 -4.78 25.35
CA TYR A 116 10.97 -5.63 24.17
C TYR A 116 9.82 -5.23 23.24
N LEU A 117 10.16 -4.73 22.06
CA LEU A 117 9.22 -4.47 20.98
C LEU A 117 9.33 -5.61 19.95
N PHE A 118 8.29 -6.45 19.88
CA PHE A 118 8.16 -7.41 18.79
C PHE A 118 7.49 -6.75 17.59
N VAL A 119 7.95 -7.10 16.40
CA VAL A 119 7.44 -6.60 15.12
C VAL A 119 7.47 -7.72 14.10
N THR A 120 6.45 -7.79 13.25
CA THR A 120 6.44 -8.61 12.03
C THR A 120 6.58 -7.68 10.84
N SER A 121 7.67 -7.76 10.07
CA SER A 121 7.73 -7.11 8.76
C SER A 121 7.11 -7.99 7.69
N LEU A 122 6.25 -7.39 6.88
CA LEU A 122 5.67 -7.99 5.70
C LEU A 122 6.54 -7.67 4.49
N GLY A 123 6.79 -8.68 3.66
CA GLY A 123 7.43 -8.52 2.37
C GLY A 123 6.68 -7.55 1.47
N ASN A 124 7.28 -7.19 0.35
CA ASN A 124 6.54 -6.50 -0.70
C ASN A 124 5.40 -7.41 -1.17
N VAL A 125 4.26 -6.81 -1.49
CA VAL A 125 3.18 -7.51 -2.18
C VAL A 125 3.79 -8.18 -3.43
N PRO A 126 3.59 -9.50 -3.64
CA PRO A 126 4.03 -10.16 -4.87
C PRO A 126 3.71 -9.30 -6.08
N PRO A 127 4.65 -9.06 -6.99
CA PRO A 127 4.40 -8.16 -8.12
C PRO A 127 3.11 -8.50 -8.87
N ILE A 128 2.80 -9.79 -9.02
CA ILE A 128 1.58 -10.27 -9.72
C ILE A 128 0.28 -9.79 -9.06
N ASP A 129 0.26 -9.63 -7.73
CA ASP A 129 -0.93 -9.19 -6.99
C ASP A 129 -1.24 -7.71 -7.22
N LEU A 130 -0.30 -6.95 -7.78
CA LEU A 130 -0.54 -5.58 -8.23
C LEU A 130 -1.29 -5.52 -9.56
N PHE A 131 -1.52 -6.65 -10.22
CA PHE A 131 -2.17 -6.72 -11.51
C PHE A 131 -3.45 -7.55 -11.48
N THR A 132 -4.29 -7.35 -12.49
CA THR A 132 -5.51 -8.15 -12.71
C THR A 132 -5.55 -8.61 -14.16
N PRO A 133 -5.78 -9.89 -14.45
CA PRO A 133 -5.99 -10.36 -15.82
C PRO A 133 -7.32 -9.82 -16.34
N THR A 134 -7.31 -9.23 -17.54
CA THR A 134 -8.50 -8.55 -18.09
C THR A 134 -9.02 -9.20 -19.36
N MET A 135 -8.15 -9.60 -20.29
CA MET A 135 -8.55 -10.17 -21.58
C MET A 135 -7.44 -10.99 -22.22
N GLN A 136 -7.80 -11.80 -23.24
CA GLN A 136 -6.84 -12.42 -24.14
C GLN A 136 -6.55 -11.49 -25.31
N VAL A 137 -5.29 -11.41 -25.69
CA VAL A 137 -4.80 -10.56 -26.79
C VAL A 137 -3.92 -11.36 -27.73
N GLY A 138 -3.88 -10.93 -28.99
CA GLY A 138 -3.00 -11.54 -29.98
C GLY A 138 -1.54 -11.10 -29.79
N LEU A 139 -0.61 -11.96 -30.20
CA LEU A 139 0.81 -11.68 -30.16
C LEU A 139 1.18 -10.53 -31.11
N ASN A 140 1.86 -9.49 -30.60
CA ASN A 140 2.39 -8.41 -31.42
C ASN A 140 3.77 -8.78 -31.96
N SER A 141 3.83 -9.39 -33.15
CA SER A 141 5.08 -9.84 -33.77
C SER A 141 6.16 -8.76 -34.00
N SER A 142 5.81 -7.48 -33.90
CA SER A 142 6.74 -6.35 -34.08
C SER A 142 7.24 -5.76 -32.76
N ALA A 143 6.73 -6.22 -31.62
CA ALA A 143 7.10 -5.72 -30.31
C ALA A 143 8.32 -6.44 -29.72
N ASN A 144 8.97 -5.79 -28.75
CA ASN A 144 10.10 -6.36 -28.03
C ASN A 144 9.58 -7.11 -26.79
N TYR A 145 9.78 -8.42 -26.78
CA TYR A 145 9.39 -9.29 -25.67
C TYR A 145 10.58 -9.60 -24.75
N ILE A 146 10.31 -9.63 -23.46
CA ILE A 146 11.21 -10.14 -22.42
C ILE A 146 10.91 -11.64 -22.26
N GLN A 147 11.94 -12.47 -22.17
CA GLN A 147 11.76 -13.90 -21.85
C GLN A 147 11.66 -14.06 -20.33
N VAL A 148 10.72 -14.88 -19.89
CA VAL A 148 10.37 -15.11 -18.48
C VAL A 148 9.94 -16.56 -18.29
N ASP A 149 9.91 -17.06 -17.06
CA ASP A 149 9.42 -18.42 -16.79
C ASP A 149 7.88 -18.41 -16.65
N ASP A 150 7.33 -17.44 -15.93
CA ASP A 150 5.91 -17.32 -15.60
C ASP A 150 5.40 -15.86 -15.65
N GLU A 151 4.11 -15.66 -15.40
CA GLU A 151 3.48 -14.34 -15.33
C GLU A 151 3.97 -13.49 -14.15
N GLU A 152 4.41 -14.11 -13.05
CA GLU A 152 4.96 -13.45 -11.87
C GLU A 152 6.25 -12.69 -12.21
N ASP A 153 7.12 -13.30 -13.00
CA ASP A 153 8.34 -12.68 -13.52
C ASP A 153 8.02 -11.44 -14.37
N CYS A 154 6.94 -11.47 -15.14
CA CYS A 154 6.51 -10.32 -15.94
C CYS A 154 6.00 -9.17 -15.09
N ALA A 155 5.22 -9.49 -14.06
CA ALA A 155 4.79 -8.49 -13.11
C ALA A 155 6.00 -7.88 -12.37
N ALA A 156 7.00 -8.71 -12.00
CA ALA A 156 8.24 -8.23 -11.39
C ALA A 156 9.05 -7.33 -12.34
N ALA A 157 9.17 -7.70 -13.62
CA ALA A 157 9.80 -6.87 -14.65
C ALA A 157 9.06 -5.53 -14.84
N CYS A 158 7.73 -5.54 -14.79
CA CYS A 158 6.90 -4.34 -14.88
C CYS A 158 7.07 -3.42 -13.66
N VAL A 159 7.12 -3.97 -12.44
CA VAL A 159 7.32 -3.18 -11.21
C VAL A 159 8.75 -2.64 -11.09
N SER A 160 9.73 -3.38 -11.60
CA SER A 160 11.15 -3.04 -11.47
C SER A 160 11.69 -2.14 -12.59
N THR A 161 10.93 -1.94 -13.68
CA THR A 161 11.39 -1.10 -14.79
C THR A 161 11.43 0.38 -14.41
N ASN A 162 12.54 1.04 -14.71
CA ASN A 162 12.74 2.47 -14.47
C ASN A 162 12.75 3.30 -15.77
N SER A 163 12.61 2.64 -16.93
CA SER A 163 12.62 3.33 -18.23
C SER A 163 11.29 4.03 -18.55
N PHE A 164 10.21 3.57 -17.95
CA PHE A 164 8.86 4.15 -18.03
C PHE A 164 8.00 3.64 -16.88
N ILE A 165 6.84 4.27 -16.66
CA ILE A 165 5.83 3.78 -15.71
C ILE A 165 5.07 2.64 -16.37
N CYS A 166 5.31 1.42 -15.93
CA CYS A 166 4.64 0.24 -16.45
C CYS A 166 3.26 0.07 -15.77
N ASN A 167 2.21 0.10 -16.59
CA ASN A 167 0.81 0.00 -16.13
C ASN A 167 0.13 -1.29 -16.60
N SER A 168 0.80 -2.09 -17.43
CA SER A 168 0.28 -3.37 -17.88
C SER A 168 1.37 -4.27 -18.42
N PHE A 169 1.07 -5.55 -18.60
CA PHE A 169 1.87 -6.46 -19.40
C PHE A 169 1.02 -7.53 -20.09
N ASP A 170 1.53 -8.07 -21.19
CA ASP A 170 0.94 -9.23 -21.87
C ASP A 170 1.84 -10.45 -21.66
N TYR A 171 1.33 -11.54 -21.08
CA TYR A 171 2.07 -12.80 -20.91
C TYR A 171 1.67 -13.83 -21.96
N CYS A 172 2.64 -14.36 -22.69
CA CYS A 172 2.44 -15.25 -23.85
C CYS A 172 3.07 -16.65 -23.68
N GLY A 173 3.17 -17.15 -22.44
CA GLY A 173 3.67 -18.51 -22.16
C GLY A 173 5.20 -18.64 -22.33
N GLY A 174 5.95 -17.84 -21.58
CA GLY A 174 7.43 -17.80 -21.60
C GLY A 174 8.01 -16.47 -22.08
N SER A 175 7.14 -15.52 -22.43
CA SER A 175 7.55 -14.17 -22.78
C SER A 175 6.50 -13.14 -22.37
N CYS A 176 6.94 -11.90 -22.19
CA CYS A 176 6.02 -10.79 -22.01
C CYS A 176 6.41 -9.48 -22.65
N LEU A 177 5.37 -8.72 -22.94
CA LEU A 177 5.42 -7.36 -23.43
C LEU A 177 4.97 -6.41 -22.32
N LEU A 178 5.84 -5.49 -21.91
CA LEU A 178 5.52 -4.48 -20.91
C LEU A 178 4.84 -3.26 -21.57
N GLY A 179 3.80 -2.73 -20.94
CA GLY A 179 2.97 -1.65 -21.48
C GLY A 179 2.86 -0.43 -20.58
N GLN A 180 2.67 0.73 -21.21
CA GLN A 180 2.45 2.00 -20.51
C GLN A 180 0.97 2.28 -20.28
N LYS A 181 0.09 1.63 -21.03
CA LYS A 181 -1.35 1.84 -20.97
C LYS A 181 -2.01 0.89 -19.97
N HIS A 182 -3.07 1.37 -19.31
CA HIS A 182 -3.84 0.58 -18.34
C HIS A 182 -4.80 -0.41 -19.01
N SER A 183 -5.77 0.08 -19.79
CA SER A 183 -6.90 -0.75 -20.30
C SER A 183 -6.72 -1.23 -21.74
N GLU A 184 -5.73 -0.70 -22.44
CA GLU A 184 -5.40 -1.07 -23.80
C GLU A 184 -4.12 -1.89 -23.76
N SER A 185 -4.18 -3.11 -24.31
CA SER A 185 -2.96 -3.89 -24.56
C SER A 185 -2.11 -3.17 -25.60
N GLU A 186 -0.79 -3.26 -25.44
CA GLU A 186 0.18 -2.89 -26.49
C GLU A 186 0.25 -3.97 -27.61
N GLY A 187 -0.58 -5.01 -27.48
CA GLY A 187 -0.82 -6.08 -28.44
C GLY A 187 -1.44 -5.59 -29.75
N ASP A 188 -1.39 -6.43 -30.78
CA ASP A 188 -1.89 -6.08 -32.10
C ASP A 188 -3.44 -6.10 -32.13
N PRO A 189 -4.13 -4.97 -32.39
CA PRO A 189 -5.59 -4.91 -32.44
C PRO A 189 -6.20 -5.71 -33.60
N THR A 190 -5.37 -6.19 -34.53
CA THR A 190 -5.78 -6.99 -35.70
C THR A 190 -5.53 -8.48 -35.54
N ALA A 191 -4.80 -8.90 -34.49
CA ALA A 191 -4.50 -10.30 -34.24
C ALA A 191 -5.62 -10.98 -33.45
N THR A 192 -6.28 -11.96 -34.06
CA THR A 192 -7.22 -12.84 -33.37
C THR A 192 -6.46 -13.79 -32.42
N PRO A 193 -6.97 -14.09 -31.20
CA PRO A 193 -6.28 -14.93 -30.20
C PRO A 193 -5.97 -16.38 -30.64
N GLU A 194 -6.36 -16.80 -31.84
CA GLU A 194 -6.51 -18.20 -32.24
C GLU A 194 -5.19 -19.00 -32.38
N ASN A 195 -4.01 -18.36 -32.41
CA ASN A 195 -2.74 -19.08 -32.64
C ASN A 195 -1.67 -18.92 -31.55
N ASN A 196 -1.84 -18.01 -30.59
CA ASN A 196 -1.03 -17.93 -29.36
C ASN A 196 -1.61 -16.81 -28.47
N PRO A 197 -2.66 -17.08 -27.67
CA PRO A 197 -3.31 -16.03 -26.91
C PRO A 197 -2.41 -15.60 -25.75
N CYS A 198 -1.99 -14.34 -25.76
CA CYS A 198 -1.38 -13.73 -24.59
C CYS A 198 -2.49 -13.33 -23.61
N THR A 199 -2.19 -13.33 -22.31
CA THR A 199 -3.10 -12.79 -21.29
C THR A 199 -2.65 -11.38 -20.94
N HIS A 200 -3.55 -10.40 -21.10
CA HIS A 200 -3.31 -9.02 -20.73
C HIS A 200 -3.61 -8.79 -19.25
N TYR A 201 -2.63 -8.23 -18.54
CA TYR A 201 -2.68 -7.87 -17.13
C TYR A 201 -2.59 -6.35 -16.99
N THR A 202 -3.55 -5.74 -16.28
CA THR A 202 -3.53 -4.31 -15.98
C THR A 202 -3.15 -4.06 -14.52
N SER A 203 -2.36 -3.03 -14.26
CA SER A 203 -2.05 -2.63 -12.89
C SER A 203 -3.31 -2.14 -12.21
N LYS A 204 -3.50 -2.57 -10.97
CA LYS A 204 -4.52 -2.03 -10.09
C LYS A 204 -4.15 -0.57 -9.83
N PRO A 205 -5.11 0.37 -9.91
CA PRO A 205 -4.82 1.77 -9.62
C PRO A 205 -4.12 1.84 -8.26
N PRO A 206 -2.94 2.48 -8.17
CA PRO A 206 -2.24 2.56 -6.91
C PRO A 206 -3.14 3.27 -5.90
N MET A 207 -3.29 2.71 -4.70
CA MET A 207 -3.81 3.44 -3.55
C MET A 207 -2.81 4.52 -3.08
N ASN A 208 -2.19 5.26 -4.02
CA ASN A 208 -1.29 6.36 -3.73
C ASN A 208 -2.12 7.60 -3.43
N MET A 209 -2.51 7.71 -2.17
CA MET A 209 -3.02 8.97 -1.60
C MET A 209 -1.84 9.94 -1.51
N LYS A 210 -1.63 10.74 -2.55
CA LYS A 210 -0.71 11.87 -2.48
C LYS A 210 -1.39 12.95 -1.64
N LEU A 211 -1.13 12.97 -0.33
CA LEU A 211 -1.46 14.11 0.51
C LEU A 211 -0.69 15.32 -0.03
N LEU A 212 -1.37 16.16 -0.81
CA LEU A 212 -0.89 17.51 -1.05
C LEU A 212 -0.94 18.22 0.30
N SER A 213 0.23 18.52 0.87
CA SER A 213 0.34 19.31 2.09
C SER A 213 -0.33 20.67 1.86
N THR A 214 -1.55 20.86 2.34
CA THR A 214 -2.12 22.18 2.50
C THR A 214 -1.38 22.88 3.62
N ASN A 215 -0.73 23.99 3.28
CA ASN A 215 -0.02 24.86 4.22
C ASN A 215 -0.91 25.15 5.44
N PHE A 216 -0.45 24.72 6.61
CA PHE A 216 -0.94 25.24 7.89
C PHE A 216 -0.57 26.72 7.95
N ILE A 217 -1.55 27.59 7.71
CA ILE A 217 -1.42 29.01 8.09
C ILE A 217 -1.76 29.07 9.58
N SER A 218 -0.76 29.49 10.35
CA SER A 218 -0.81 29.81 11.79
C SER A 218 -1.91 30.81 12.15
#